data_AF-A0A851FDT0-F1
#
_entry.id   AF-A0A851FDT0-F1
#
_cell.length_a   1.000
_cell.length_b   1.000
_cell.length_c   1.000
_cell.angle_alpha   90.00
_cell.angle_beta   90.00
_cell.angle_gamma   90.00
#
_symmetry.space_group_name_H-M   'P 1'
#
loop_
_entity.id
_entity.type
_entity.pdbx_description
1 polymer ?
#
loop_
_entity_poly.entity_id
_entity_poly.type
_entity_poly.pdbx_seq_one_letter_code
_entity_poly.pdbx_strand_id
1 'polypeptide(L)'
;DPVKFYIQSHPGWYWASYAVFFGTYLILACCSGPRRFFPWNLILLGIFTLSMAYLTAMISSYYDTKSVLLCLGITALVCLSVTFLSFQSKVDFTSCQGLLAVLLLALFLGGILLALLLPQQHIPWLHGIYALLGAVAFSLFLALDTQMLMGSRRYSLNPEEFIFGALNIYLDIVYIFSFFLQLWGSSQE
;
A
#
# COMPACT_ATOMS: atom_id res chain seq x y z
N ASP A 1 -17.26 5.86 19.82
CA ASP A 1 -17.08 7.09 19.01
C ASP A 1 -18.17 7.24 17.95
N PRO A 2 -18.83 8.40 17.84
CA PRO A 2 -19.92 8.63 16.88
C PRO A 2 -19.46 8.51 15.41
N VAL A 3 -18.20 8.86 15.13
CA VAL A 3 -17.60 8.75 13.78
C VAL A 3 -17.41 7.28 13.37
N LYS A 4 -16.87 6.44 14.26
CA LYS A 4 -16.70 4.99 14.05
C LYS A 4 -18.05 4.31 13.76
N PHE A 5 -19.09 4.67 14.52
CA PHE A 5 -20.45 4.17 14.32
C PHE A 5 -21.06 4.60 12.97
N TYR A 6 -20.91 5.87 12.58
CA TYR A 6 -21.42 6.37 11.30
C TYR A 6 -20.78 5.65 10.10
N ILE A 7 -19.45 5.46 10.16
CA ILE A 7 -18.66 4.75 9.16
C ILE A 7 -19.12 3.29 9.03
N GLN A 8 -19.24 2.57 10.13
CA GLN A 8 -19.58 1.14 10.12
C GLN A 8 -21.05 0.89 9.72
N SER A 9 -21.95 1.85 9.95
CA SER A 9 -23.38 1.73 9.60
C SER A 9 -23.70 1.97 8.13
N HIS A 10 -22.78 2.56 7.35
CA HIS A 10 -23.02 2.89 5.94
C HIS A 10 -22.02 2.22 4.99
N PRO A 11 -22.12 0.89 4.77
CA PRO A 11 -21.21 0.14 3.91
C PRO A 11 -21.25 0.58 2.44
N GLY A 12 -22.30 1.29 1.99
CA GLY A 12 -22.38 1.84 0.64
C GLY A 12 -21.20 2.77 0.31
N TRP A 13 -20.73 3.56 1.28
CA TRP A 13 -19.59 4.45 1.07
C TRP A 13 -18.27 3.69 0.90
N TYR A 14 -18.12 2.53 1.55
CA TYR A 14 -16.96 1.66 1.37
C TYR A 14 -16.87 1.14 -0.07
N TRP A 15 -17.97 0.57 -0.58
CA TRP A 15 -18.03 0.07 -1.96
C TRP A 15 -17.88 1.16 -3.01
N ALA A 16 -18.46 2.34 -2.76
CA ALA A 16 -18.27 3.50 -3.63
C ALA A 16 -16.80 3.95 -3.69
N SER A 17 -16.14 4.06 -2.53
CA SER A 17 -14.73 4.43 -2.48
C SER A 17 -13.84 3.37 -3.14
N TYR A 18 -14.18 2.09 -3.00
CA TYR A 18 -13.48 0.99 -3.67
C TYR A 18 -13.59 1.08 -5.20
N ALA A 19 -14.80 1.37 -5.72
CA ALA A 19 -15.00 1.56 -7.16
C ALA A 19 -14.23 2.77 -7.69
N VAL A 20 -14.22 3.88 -6.95
CA VAL A 20 -13.45 5.10 -7.32
C VAL A 20 -11.95 4.82 -7.30
N PHE A 21 -11.45 4.16 -6.27
CA PHE A 21 -10.05 3.75 -6.17
C PHE A 21 -9.64 2.90 -7.36
N PHE A 22 -10.40 1.84 -7.65
CA PHE A 22 -10.07 0.92 -8.74
C PHE A 22 -10.17 1.60 -10.12
N GLY A 23 -11.21 2.40 -10.35
CA GLY A 23 -11.36 3.15 -11.60
C GLY A 23 -10.22 4.15 -11.83
N THR A 24 -9.88 4.95 -10.82
CA THR A 24 -8.77 5.91 -10.92
C THR A 24 -7.41 5.22 -11.06
N TYR A 25 -7.18 4.11 -10.35
CA TYR A 25 -5.99 3.29 -10.51
C TYR A 25 -5.86 2.75 -11.94
N LEU A 26 -6.91 2.17 -12.51
CA LEU A 26 -6.88 1.67 -13.89
C LEU A 26 -6.61 2.78 -14.91
N ILE A 27 -7.22 3.94 -14.75
CA ILE A 27 -6.96 5.09 -15.62
C ILE A 27 -5.49 5.52 -15.52
N LEU A 28 -4.96 5.66 -14.30
CA LEU A 28 -3.57 6.08 -14.09
C LEU A 28 -2.55 5.01 -14.50
N ALA A 29 -2.87 3.72 -14.38
CA ALA A 29 -1.97 2.63 -14.74
C ALA A 29 -1.98 2.36 -16.26
N CYS A 30 -3.17 2.25 -16.86
CA CYS A 30 -3.34 1.81 -18.24
C CYS A 30 -3.38 2.96 -19.27
N CYS A 31 -3.73 4.19 -18.87
CA CYS A 31 -3.86 5.31 -19.79
C CYS A 31 -2.73 6.34 -19.60
N SER A 32 -1.76 6.34 -20.53
CA SER A 32 -0.63 7.27 -20.50
C SER A 32 -1.04 8.74 -20.74
N GLY A 33 -2.12 8.98 -21.50
CA GLY A 33 -2.61 10.34 -21.79
C GLY A 33 -2.98 11.11 -20.51
N PRO A 34 -4.06 10.72 -19.80
CA PRO A 34 -4.49 11.41 -18.57
C PRO A 34 -3.40 11.51 -17.50
N ARG A 35 -2.47 10.55 -17.46
CA ARG A 35 -1.32 10.53 -16.55
C ARG A 35 -0.26 11.61 -16.87
N ARG A 36 -0.07 11.96 -18.15
CA ARG A 36 1.00 12.88 -18.58
C ARG A 36 0.54 14.33 -18.77
N PHE A 37 -0.76 14.56 -18.99
CA PHE A 37 -1.28 15.91 -19.23
C PHE A 37 -1.76 16.61 -17.95
N PHE A 38 -1.25 17.82 -17.72
CA PHE A 38 -1.79 18.74 -16.71
C PHE A 38 -3.12 19.36 -17.19
N PRO A 39 -4.13 19.56 -16.32
CA PRO A 39 -4.16 19.29 -14.88
C PRO A 39 -4.71 17.91 -14.49
N TRP A 40 -5.11 17.09 -15.47
CA TRP A 40 -5.78 15.82 -15.25
C TRP A 40 -4.99 14.84 -14.38
N ASN A 41 -3.67 14.82 -14.57
CA ASN A 41 -2.77 13.97 -13.81
C ASN A 41 -2.86 14.18 -12.29
N LEU A 42 -2.86 15.43 -11.83
CA LEU A 42 -2.97 15.77 -10.40
C LEU A 42 -4.37 15.57 -9.86
N ILE A 43 -5.40 15.85 -10.67
CA ILE A 43 -6.79 15.63 -10.24
C ILE A 43 -7.05 14.13 -10.03
N LEU A 44 -6.64 13.29 -10.99
CA LEU A 44 -6.79 11.83 -10.88
C LEU A 44 -5.98 11.27 -9.71
N LEU A 45 -4.75 11.75 -9.49
CA LEU A 45 -3.93 11.37 -8.34
C LEU A 45 -4.57 11.81 -7.02
N GLY A 46 -5.16 13.01 -6.97
CA GLY A 46 -5.90 13.50 -5.80
C GLY A 46 -7.12 12.63 -5.48
N ILE A 47 -7.92 12.26 -6.49
CA ILE A 47 -9.08 11.39 -6.29
C ILE A 47 -8.62 9.99 -5.84
N PHE A 48 -7.58 9.45 -6.46
CA PHE A 48 -6.98 8.17 -6.08
C PHE A 48 -6.52 8.17 -4.61
N THR A 49 -5.70 9.15 -4.21
CA THR A 49 -5.19 9.25 -2.83
C THR A 49 -6.31 9.43 -1.80
N LEU A 50 -7.31 10.28 -2.07
CA LEU A 50 -8.46 10.46 -1.19
C LEU A 50 -9.30 9.19 -1.04
N SER A 51 -9.57 8.50 -2.15
CA SER A 51 -10.36 7.25 -2.13
C SER A 51 -9.64 6.14 -1.37
N MET A 52 -8.32 6.01 -1.52
CA MET A 52 -7.53 5.05 -0.77
C MET A 52 -7.43 5.42 0.71
N ALA A 53 -7.19 6.70 1.03
CA ALA A 53 -7.17 7.17 2.41
C ALA A 53 -8.50 6.87 3.13
N TYR A 54 -9.64 7.05 2.44
CA TYR A 54 -10.94 6.67 2.98
C TYR A 54 -11.06 5.16 3.20
N LEU A 55 -10.66 4.32 2.24
CA LEU A 55 -10.68 2.86 2.40
C LEU A 55 -9.83 2.41 3.60
N THR A 56 -8.61 2.93 3.72
CA THR A 56 -7.71 2.63 4.82
C THR A 56 -8.28 3.13 6.15
N ALA A 57 -8.91 4.31 6.18
CA ALA A 57 -9.59 4.83 7.37
C ALA A 57 -10.75 3.91 7.82
N MET A 58 -11.57 3.46 6.88
CA MET A 58 -12.65 2.50 7.15
C MET A 58 -12.11 1.19 7.75
N ILE A 59 -11.05 0.63 7.18
CA ILE A 59 -10.39 -0.58 7.71
C ILE A 59 -9.83 -0.31 9.11
N SER A 60 -9.12 0.80 9.31
CA SER A 60 -8.53 1.17 10.60
C SER A 60 -9.58 1.37 11.69
N SER A 61 -10.83 1.73 11.33
CA SER A 61 -11.93 1.90 12.30
C SER A 61 -12.29 0.61 13.03
N TYR A 62 -11.97 -0.56 12.47
CA TYR A 62 -12.17 -1.86 13.13
C TYR A 62 -11.10 -2.19 14.16
N TYR A 63 -10.01 -1.43 14.21
CA TYR A 63 -8.91 -1.59 15.16
C TYR A 63 -8.98 -0.53 16.27
N ASP A 64 -8.21 -0.74 17.33
CA ASP A 64 -8.08 0.24 18.41
C ASP A 64 -7.22 1.42 18.01
N THR A 65 -7.65 2.61 18.41
CA THR A 65 -6.96 3.88 18.11
C THR A 65 -5.50 3.87 18.58
N LYS A 66 -5.21 3.25 19.74
CA LYS A 66 -3.84 3.12 20.26
C LYS A 66 -2.96 2.28 19.34
N SER A 67 -3.47 1.12 18.90
CA SER A 67 -2.79 0.22 17.98
C SER A 67 -2.60 0.87 16.61
N VAL A 68 -3.61 1.57 16.11
CA VAL A 68 -3.56 2.32 14.85
C VAL A 68 -2.45 3.38 14.87
N LEU A 69 -2.37 4.18 15.94
CA LEU A 69 -1.34 5.21 16.09
C LEU A 69 0.07 4.61 16.20
N LEU A 70 0.21 3.49 16.92
CA LEU A 70 1.47 2.76 17.01
C LEU A 70 1.90 2.24 15.63
N CYS A 71 1.00 1.58 14.89
CA CYS A 71 1.29 1.08 13.54
C CYS A 71 1.67 2.22 12.59
N LEU A 72 0.98 3.37 12.66
CA LEU A 72 1.32 4.56 11.88
C LEU A 72 2.73 5.05 12.18
N GLY A 73 3.13 5.10 13.46
CA GLY A 73 4.48 5.46 13.88
C GLY A 73 5.55 4.51 13.36
N ILE A 74 5.31 3.20 13.45
CA ILE A 74 6.23 2.18 12.92
C ILE A 74 6.32 2.28 11.39
N THR A 75 5.20 2.42 10.68
CA THR A 75 5.21 2.61 9.22
C THR A 75 6.02 3.84 8.84
N ALA A 76 5.82 4.98 9.49
CA ALA A 76 6.58 6.19 9.21
C ALA A 76 8.09 5.97 9.40
N LEU A 77 8.49 5.33 10.52
CA LEU A 77 9.89 5.04 10.80
C LEU A 77 10.51 4.08 9.76
N VAL A 78 9.80 3.03 9.37
CA VAL A 78 10.24 2.08 8.34
C VAL A 78 10.36 2.77 6.99
N CYS A 79 9.36 3.55 6.59
CA CYS A 79 9.36 4.25 5.31
C CYS A 79 10.50 5.26 5.23
N LEU A 80 10.74 6.05 6.29
CA LEU A 80 11.86 6.99 6.33
C LEU A 80 13.21 6.26 6.31
N SER A 81 13.35 5.18 7.07
CA SER A 81 14.58 4.38 7.11
C SER A 81 14.89 3.77 5.75
N VAL A 82 13.89 3.15 5.10
CA VAL A 82 14.03 2.57 3.76
C VAL A 82 14.37 3.65 2.75
N THR A 83 13.68 4.78 2.76
CA THR A 83 13.94 5.89 1.84
C THR A 83 15.36 6.43 2.01
N PHE A 84 15.82 6.62 3.26
CA PHE A 84 17.20 7.05 3.56
C PHE A 84 18.23 6.02 3.09
N LEU A 85 17.98 4.74 3.33
CA LEU A 85 18.84 3.66 2.84
C LEU A 85 18.85 3.61 1.30
N SER A 86 17.73 3.84 0.62
CA SER A 86 17.67 3.90 -0.84
C SER A 86 18.55 5.01 -1.41
N PHE A 87 18.62 6.16 -0.73
CA PHE A 87 19.51 7.26 -1.11
C PHE A 87 21.00 6.91 -0.95
N GLN A 88 21.35 6.22 0.14
CA GLN A 88 22.76 5.96 0.50
C GLN A 88 23.30 4.63 -0.05
N SER A 89 22.42 3.68 -0.33
CA SER A 89 22.81 2.30 -0.63
C SER A 89 23.50 2.21 -1.98
N LYS A 90 24.68 1.57 -1.97
CA LYS A 90 25.38 1.17 -3.18
C LYS A 90 24.70 -0.01 -3.88
N VAL A 91 23.82 -0.73 -3.19
CA VAL A 91 23.09 -1.90 -3.71
C VAL A 91 21.96 -1.44 -4.65
N ASP A 92 21.97 -2.01 -5.85
CA ASP A 92 20.94 -1.82 -6.88
C ASP A 92 19.77 -2.78 -6.65
N PHE A 93 18.75 -2.35 -5.89
CA PHE A 93 17.55 -3.17 -5.70
C PHE A 93 16.80 -3.35 -7.02
N THR A 94 16.88 -2.38 -7.95
CA THR A 94 16.24 -2.44 -9.29
C THR A 94 16.60 -3.70 -10.08
N SER A 95 17.76 -4.31 -9.83
CA SER A 95 18.16 -5.57 -10.48
C SER A 95 17.31 -6.77 -10.04
N CYS A 96 16.65 -6.67 -8.88
CA CYS A 96 15.80 -7.71 -8.29
C CYS A 96 14.31 -7.53 -8.62
N GLN A 97 13.95 -6.62 -9.54
CA GLN A 97 12.55 -6.35 -9.89
C GLN A 97 11.77 -7.63 -10.27
N GLY A 98 12.39 -8.55 -11.01
CA GLY A 98 11.76 -9.84 -11.37
C GLY A 98 11.48 -10.74 -10.16
N LEU A 99 12.40 -10.80 -9.18
CA LEU A 99 12.20 -11.55 -7.95
C LEU A 99 11.08 -10.95 -7.10
N LEU A 100 11.04 -9.62 -7.02
CA LEU A 100 10.01 -8.91 -6.26
C LEU A 100 8.63 -9.07 -6.91
N ALA A 101 8.53 -9.09 -8.25
CA ALA A 101 7.29 -9.40 -8.95
C ALA A 101 6.76 -10.82 -8.62
N VAL A 102 7.65 -11.82 -8.55
CA VAL A 102 7.28 -13.18 -8.14
C VAL A 102 6.82 -13.21 -6.68
N LEU A 103 7.50 -12.48 -5.79
CA LEU A 103 7.11 -12.37 -4.38
C LEU A 103 5.73 -11.73 -4.22
N LEU A 104 5.44 -10.67 -4.97
CA LEU A 104 4.13 -10.01 -4.97
C LEU A 104 3.03 -10.96 -5.46
N LEU A 105 3.28 -11.70 -6.54
CA LEU A 105 2.35 -12.70 -7.04
C LEU A 105 2.08 -13.80 -6.01
N ALA A 106 3.12 -14.29 -5.34
CA ALA A 106 2.99 -15.29 -4.28
C ALA A 106 2.17 -14.77 -3.09
N LEU A 107 2.42 -13.53 -2.65
CA LEU A 107 1.64 -12.88 -1.59
C LEU A 107 0.19 -12.66 -2.02
N PHE A 108 -0.06 -12.28 -3.27
CA PHE A 108 -1.41 -12.07 -3.79
C PHE A 108 -2.21 -13.38 -3.82
N LEU A 109 -1.65 -14.45 -4.42
CA LEU A 109 -2.28 -15.77 -4.46
C LEU A 109 -2.45 -16.36 -3.05
N GLY A 110 -1.45 -16.21 -2.19
CA GLY A 110 -1.50 -16.62 -0.79
C GLY A 110 -2.60 -15.90 -0.02
N GLY A 111 -2.77 -14.59 -0.26
CA GLY A 111 -3.83 -13.78 0.35
C GLY A 111 -5.23 -14.21 -0.09
N ILE A 112 -5.43 -14.51 -1.37
CA ILE A 112 -6.69 -15.07 -1.89
C ILE A 112 -7.00 -16.42 -1.25
N LEU A 113 -6.01 -17.32 -1.23
CA LEU A 113 -6.17 -18.64 -0.64
C LEU A 113 -6.53 -18.54 0.85
N LEU A 114 -5.83 -17.66 1.57
CA LEU A 114 -6.07 -17.40 2.98
C LEU A 114 -7.48 -16.83 3.18
N ALA A 115 -7.91 -15.85 2.39
CA ALA A 115 -9.26 -15.29 2.45
C ALA A 115 -10.38 -16.31 2.17
N LEU A 116 -10.14 -17.31 1.30
CA LEU A 116 -11.10 -18.36 0.98
C LEU A 116 -11.16 -19.49 2.03
N LEU A 117 -10.02 -19.85 2.63
CA LEU A 117 -9.92 -20.97 3.58
C LEU A 117 -10.29 -20.59 5.02
N LEU A 118 -9.98 -19.35 5.43
CA LEU A 118 -10.12 -18.92 6.82
C LEU A 118 -11.53 -18.76 7.39
N PRO A 119 -12.60 -18.52 6.61
CA PRO A 119 -13.95 -18.47 7.18
C PRO A 119 -14.31 -19.77 7.92
N GLN A 120 -13.60 -20.87 7.66
CA GLN A 120 -13.84 -22.18 8.24
C GLN A 120 -12.87 -22.55 9.38
N GLN A 121 -11.65 -22.00 9.45
CA GLN A 121 -10.63 -22.30 10.47
C GLN A 121 -9.70 -21.09 10.70
N HIS A 122 -9.87 -20.32 11.77
CA HIS A 122 -9.01 -19.17 12.07
C HIS A 122 -7.67 -19.62 12.67
N ILE A 123 -6.57 -19.50 11.91
CA ILE A 123 -5.22 -19.87 12.34
C ILE A 123 -4.37 -18.59 12.54
N PRO A 124 -4.29 -18.04 13.77
CA PRO A 124 -3.73 -16.71 14.01
C PRO A 124 -2.23 -16.60 13.70
N TRP A 125 -1.45 -17.66 13.90
CA TRP A 125 -0.02 -17.64 13.60
C TRP A 125 0.27 -17.56 12.09
N LEU A 126 -0.57 -18.17 11.26
CA LEU A 126 -0.43 -18.14 9.80
C LEU A 126 -0.69 -16.72 9.27
N HIS A 127 -1.71 -16.04 9.81
CA HIS A 127 -1.96 -14.63 9.54
C HIS A 127 -0.78 -13.74 9.92
N GLY A 128 -0.20 -13.95 11.10
CA GLY A 128 0.97 -13.18 11.55
C GLY A 128 2.15 -13.34 10.60
N ILE A 129 2.46 -14.58 10.17
CA ILE A 129 3.53 -14.82 9.19
C ILE A 129 3.24 -14.15 7.85
N TYR A 130 2.01 -14.27 7.36
CA TYR A 130 1.60 -13.63 6.11
C TYR A 130 1.76 -12.11 6.17
N ALA A 131 1.33 -11.49 7.27
CA ALA A 131 1.42 -10.06 7.46
C ALA A 131 2.88 -9.57 7.59
N LEU A 132 3.73 -10.32 8.28
CA LEU A 132 5.16 -10.02 8.36
C LEU A 132 5.85 -10.10 7.00
N LEU A 133 5.59 -11.17 6.24
CA LEU A 133 6.12 -11.33 4.88
C LEU A 133 5.65 -10.21 3.97
N GLY A 134 4.37 -9.83 4.06
CA GLY A 134 3.81 -8.69 3.34
C GLY A 134 4.52 -7.38 3.68
N ALA A 135 4.69 -7.07 4.96
CA ALA A 135 5.37 -5.85 5.40
C ALA A 135 6.83 -5.77 4.89
N VAL A 136 7.57 -6.89 4.94
CA VAL A 136 8.94 -6.95 4.42
C VAL A 136 8.96 -6.78 2.89
N ALA A 137 8.07 -7.47 2.18
CA ALA A 137 7.99 -7.39 0.72
C ALA A 137 7.69 -5.97 0.24
N PHE A 138 6.67 -5.32 0.80
CA PHE A 138 6.32 -3.94 0.44
C PHE A 138 7.37 -2.92 0.90
N SER A 139 8.14 -3.20 1.95
CA SER A 139 9.32 -2.39 2.31
C SER A 139 10.43 -2.50 1.25
N LEU A 140 10.60 -3.67 0.62
CA LEU A 140 11.53 -3.83 -0.50
C LEU A 140 11.01 -3.17 -1.78
N PHE A 141 9.71 -3.21 -2.05
CA PHE A 141 9.10 -2.43 -3.13
C PHE A 141 9.27 -0.93 -2.93
N LEU A 142 9.06 -0.42 -1.71
CA LEU A 142 9.32 0.97 -1.39
C LEU A 142 10.79 1.34 -1.69
N ALA A 143 11.73 0.45 -1.38
CA ALA A 143 13.14 0.65 -1.73
C ALA A 143 13.36 0.71 -3.25
N LEU A 144 12.71 -0.18 -4.02
CA LEU A 144 12.76 -0.16 -5.49
C LEU A 144 12.19 1.14 -6.06
N ASP A 145 10.95 1.48 -5.72
CA ASP A 145 10.22 2.59 -6.31
C ASP A 145 10.89 3.92 -5.96
N THR A 146 11.42 4.05 -4.74
CA THR A 146 12.25 5.20 -4.37
C THR A 146 13.54 5.29 -5.21
N GLN A 147 14.24 4.17 -5.46
CA GLN A 147 15.43 4.17 -6.32
C GLN A 147 15.12 4.48 -7.80
N MET A 148 14.00 3.96 -8.33
CA MET A 148 13.55 4.23 -9.70
C MET A 148 13.16 5.70 -9.89
N LEU A 149 12.55 6.32 -8.87
CA LEU A 149 12.18 7.74 -8.88
C LEU A 149 13.41 8.68 -8.84
N MET A 150 14.45 8.32 -8.09
CA MET A 150 15.68 9.12 -8.01
C MET A 150 16.49 9.14 -9.31
N GLY A 151 16.23 8.21 -10.23
CA GLY A 151 16.90 8.15 -11.53
C GLY A 151 18.41 7.87 -11.47
N SER A 152 18.93 7.44 -10.33
CA SER A 152 20.37 7.25 -10.10
C SER A 152 20.93 5.95 -10.69
N ARG A 153 20.06 5.02 -11.12
CA ARG A 153 20.39 3.64 -11.52
C ARG A 153 19.83 3.28 -12.91
N ARG A 154 20.15 2.07 -13.41
CA ARG A 154 19.92 1.64 -14.81
C ARG A 154 18.47 1.70 -15.31
N TYR A 155 17.48 1.72 -14.41
CA TYR A 155 16.05 1.81 -14.72
C TYR A 155 15.45 3.05 -14.06
N SER A 156 15.72 4.22 -14.64
CA SER A 156 15.10 5.47 -14.21
C SER A 156 13.70 5.61 -14.80
N LEU A 157 12.75 6.09 -13.99
CA LEU A 157 11.45 6.49 -14.53
C LEU A 157 11.63 7.66 -15.49
N ASN A 158 10.88 7.64 -16.59
CA ASN A 158 10.78 8.82 -17.44
C ASN A 158 10.26 9.99 -16.59
N PRO A 159 10.83 11.20 -16.70
CA PRO A 159 10.40 12.35 -15.90
C PRO A 159 8.94 12.74 -16.15
N GLU A 160 8.35 12.30 -17.27
CA GLU A 160 6.91 12.44 -17.58
C GLU A 160 6.01 11.47 -16.78
N GLU A 161 6.58 10.49 -16.07
CA GLU A 161 5.86 9.42 -15.38
C GLU A 161 5.98 9.49 -13.85
N PHE A 162 6.36 10.64 -13.31
CA PHE A 162 6.44 10.87 -11.86
C PHE A 162 5.13 10.56 -11.12
N ILE A 163 3.97 10.72 -11.78
CA ILE A 163 2.66 10.38 -11.24
C ILE A 163 2.54 8.87 -10.98
N PHE A 164 3.07 8.03 -11.88
CA PHE A 164 3.08 6.58 -11.68
C PHE A 164 4.02 6.19 -10.53
N GLY A 165 5.20 6.81 -10.46
CA GLY A 165 6.11 6.61 -9.32
C GLY A 165 5.48 7.02 -7.98
N ALA A 166 4.84 8.20 -7.93
CA ALA A 166 4.13 8.67 -6.74
C ALA A 166 2.97 7.74 -6.34
N LEU A 167 2.25 7.20 -7.33
CA LEU A 167 1.19 6.23 -7.11
C LEU A 167 1.72 4.97 -6.44
N ASN A 168 2.80 4.36 -6.96
CA ASN A 168 3.38 3.14 -6.39
C ASN A 168 3.92 3.34 -4.98
N ILE A 169 4.69 4.43 -4.75
CA ILE A 169 5.21 4.77 -3.42
C ILE A 169 4.07 4.91 -2.42
N TYR A 170 2.98 5.57 -2.82
CA TYR A 170 1.82 5.72 -1.94
C TYR A 170 1.15 4.39 -1.62
N LEU A 171 0.97 3.51 -2.62
CA LEU A 171 0.45 2.16 -2.40
C LEU A 171 1.34 1.37 -1.44
N ASP A 172 2.66 1.40 -1.62
CA ASP A 172 3.59 0.68 -0.76
C ASP A 172 3.45 1.11 0.71
N ILE A 173 3.42 2.42 0.97
CA ILE A 173 3.25 2.95 2.33
C ILE A 173 1.94 2.47 2.95
N VAL A 174 0.83 2.53 2.20
CA VAL A 174 -0.49 2.10 2.68
C VAL A 174 -0.54 0.59 2.92
N TYR A 175 0.11 -0.22 2.07
CA TYR A 175 0.18 -1.67 2.27
C TYR A 175 1.06 -2.04 3.46
N ILE A 176 2.23 -1.40 3.66
CA ILE A 176 3.06 -1.58 4.86
C ILE A 176 2.24 -1.29 6.12
N PHE A 177 1.52 -0.17 6.14
CA PHE A 177 0.61 0.16 7.25
C PHE A 177 -0.47 -0.90 7.47
N SER A 178 -1.11 -1.37 6.40
CA SER A 178 -2.17 -2.38 6.48
C SER A 178 -1.65 -3.72 7.02
N PHE A 179 -0.42 -4.11 6.68
CA PHE A 179 0.21 -5.31 7.24
C PHE A 179 0.60 -5.14 8.70
N PHE A 180 1.08 -3.97 9.11
CA PHE A 180 1.33 -3.68 10.53
C PHE A 180 0.05 -3.67 11.35
N LEU A 181 -1.06 -3.16 10.81
CA LEU A 181 -2.37 -3.31 11.45
C LEU A 181 -2.79 -4.77 11.60
N GLN A 182 -2.49 -5.63 10.62
CA GLN A 182 -2.79 -7.07 10.76
C GLN A 182 -1.92 -7.76 11.83
N LEU A 183 -0.67 -7.30 12.03
CA LEU A 183 0.23 -7.85 13.04
C LEU A 183 -0.08 -7.40 14.47
N TRP A 184 -0.33 -6.11 14.66
CA TRP A 184 -0.43 -5.49 15.99
C TRP A 184 -1.81 -4.89 16.29
N GLY A 185 -2.69 -4.84 15.30
CA GLY A 185 -4.05 -4.34 15.49
C GLY A 185 -4.95 -5.34 16.24
N SER A 186 -4.69 -6.65 16.18
CA SER A 186 -5.52 -7.67 16.81
C SER A 186 -5.21 -7.93 18.28
N SER A 187 -4.46 -7.05 18.95
CA SER A 187 -4.04 -7.26 20.34
C SER A 187 -4.20 -6.00 21.16
N GLN A 188 -5.41 -5.76 21.68
CA GLN A 188 -5.67 -5.19 23.01
C GLN A 188 -7.18 -5.01 23.30
N GLU A 189 -7.95 -6.12 23.29
CA GLU A 189 -9.05 -6.37 24.24
C GLU A 189 -9.52 -7.83 24.16
#